data_AF-A0AAV2RLI0-F1
#
_entry.id   AF-A0AAV2RLI0-F1
#
_cell.length_a   1.000
_cell.length_b   1.000
_cell.length_c   1.000
_cell.angle_alpha   90.00
_cell.angle_beta   90.00
_cell.angle_gamma   90.00
#
_symmetry.space_group_name_H-M   'P 1'
#
loop_
_entity.id
_entity.type
_entity.pdbx_description
1 polymer ?
#
loop_
_entity_poly.entity_id
_entity_poly.type
_entity_poly.pdbx_seq_one_letter_code
_entity_poly.pdbx_strand_id
1 'polypeptide(L)'
;SPQVKDSGIYECQINTKPTKRQFINLQVLEPRSSISEGRELYLDRGSTLSLTCNVHNTKNPPEYISWYHGNKVARFEEPDMREKTVLLPNVSYSTLILDKAKVHNSGTYTCSPSNANEASIRVHVLSG
;
A
#
# COMPACT_ATOMS: atom_id res chain seq x y z
N SER A 1 -10.86 1.11 -19.80
CA SER A 1 -9.83 0.40 -19.01
C SER A 1 -10.44 -0.83 -18.37
N PRO A 2 -9.64 -1.89 -18.11
CA PRO A 2 -10.10 -3.10 -17.42
C PRO A 2 -10.61 -2.81 -16.01
N GLN A 3 -11.61 -3.57 -15.56
CA GLN A 3 -12.17 -3.51 -14.21
C GLN A 3 -12.20 -4.91 -13.59
N VAL A 4 -12.24 -5.01 -12.26
CA VAL A 4 -12.30 -6.30 -11.55
C VAL A 4 -13.46 -7.17 -12.06
N LYS A 5 -14.60 -6.55 -12.38
CA LYS A 5 -15.80 -7.21 -12.94
C LYS A 5 -15.61 -7.82 -14.34
N ASP A 6 -14.54 -7.46 -15.05
CA ASP A 6 -14.20 -8.04 -16.34
C ASP A 6 -13.45 -9.38 -16.16
N SER A 7 -13.18 -9.81 -14.92
CA SER A 7 -12.62 -11.14 -14.67
C SER A 7 -13.64 -12.23 -15.00
N GLY A 8 -13.20 -13.31 -15.62
CA GLY A 8 -14.06 -14.42 -15.98
C GLY A 8 -13.45 -15.35 -17.02
N ILE A 9 -14.22 -16.36 -17.41
CA ILE A 9 -13.85 -17.28 -18.48
C ILE A 9 -14.35 -16.72 -19.81
N TYR A 10 -13.42 -16.45 -20.71
CA TYR A 10 -13.66 -16.02 -22.07
C TYR A 10 -13.57 -17.22 -23.01
N GLU A 11 -14.50 -17.31 -23.96
CA GLU A 11 -14.49 -18.34 -24.98
C GLU A 11 -14.17 -17.73 -26.35
N CYS A 12 -13.17 -18.30 -27.01
CA CYS A 12 -12.95 -18.11 -28.44
C CYS A 12 -13.51 -19.33 -29.17
N GLN A 13 -14.48 -19.11 -30.06
CA GLN A 13 -15.10 -20.16 -30.86
C GLN A 13 -14.90 -19.88 -32.34
N ILE A 14 -14.45 -20.88 -33.09
CA ILE A 14 -14.37 -20.83 -34.55
C ILE A 14 -15.27 -21.88 -35.18
N ASN A 15 -15.86 -21.52 -36.32
CA ASN A 15 -16.93 -22.28 -36.94
C ASN A 15 -16.38 -23.41 -37.82
N THR A 16 -15.84 -24.46 -37.19
CA THR A 16 -15.36 -25.69 -37.84
C THR A 16 -16.31 -26.86 -37.60
N LYS A 17 -16.12 -27.99 -38.29
CA LYS A 17 -16.81 -29.25 -37.99
C LYS A 17 -15.80 -30.31 -37.54
N PRO A 18 -15.81 -30.72 -36.25
CA PRO A 18 -16.58 -30.17 -35.13
C PRO A 18 -16.14 -28.74 -34.76
N THR A 19 -16.99 -27.99 -34.07
CA THR A 19 -16.69 -26.61 -33.63
C THR A 19 -15.49 -26.62 -32.71
N LYS A 20 -14.46 -25.84 -33.06
CA LYS A 20 -13.28 -25.66 -32.21
C LYS A 20 -13.53 -24.51 -31.25
N ARG A 21 -13.26 -24.76 -29.97
CA ARG A 21 -13.46 -23.82 -28.86
C ARG A 21 -12.18 -23.76 -28.02
N GLN A 22 -11.85 -22.58 -27.55
CA GLN A 22 -10.74 -22.32 -26.63
C GLN A 22 -11.26 -21.47 -25.47
N PHE A 23 -10.97 -21.90 -24.25
CA PHE A 23 -11.31 -21.14 -23.05
C PHE A 23 -10.08 -20.42 -22.51
N ILE A 24 -10.26 -19.20 -22.01
CA ILE A 24 -9.23 -18.36 -21.41
C ILE A 24 -9.78 -17.86 -20.08
N ASN A 25 -9.05 -18.06 -18.99
CA ASN A 25 -9.39 -17.48 -17.69
C ASN A 25 -8.69 -16.12 -17.53
N LEU A 26 -9.45 -15.03 -17.50
CA LEU A 26 -8.94 -13.69 -17.26
C LEU A 26 -9.16 -13.32 -15.78
N GLN A 27 -8.08 -12.95 -15.09
CA GLN A 27 -8.14 -12.39 -13.73
C GLN A 27 -7.60 -10.96 -13.75
N VAL A 28 -8.46 -9.99 -13.42
CA VAL A 28 -8.10 -8.58 -13.25
C VAL A 28 -7.87 -8.31 -11.77
N LEU A 29 -6.67 -7.82 -11.44
CA LEU A 29 -6.32 -7.44 -10.07
C LEU A 29 -6.46 -5.93 -9.87
N GLU A 30 -6.87 -5.53 -8.67
CA GLU A 30 -6.85 -4.14 -8.22
C GLU A 30 -5.87 -4.01 -7.03
N PRO A 31 -4.60 -3.67 -7.31
CA PRO A 31 -3.59 -3.44 -6.30
C PRO A 31 -3.94 -2.30 -5.37
N ARG A 32 -3.90 -2.54 -4.07
CA ARG A 32 -4.17 -1.52 -3.04
C ARG A 32 -3.19 -1.65 -1.89
N SER A 33 -3.01 -0.57 -1.14
CA SER A 33 -2.32 -0.61 0.14
C SER A 33 -3.27 -0.35 1.32
N SER A 34 -2.83 -0.71 2.52
CA SER A 34 -3.55 -0.42 3.76
C SER A 34 -2.57 -0.21 4.91
N ILE A 35 -2.84 0.77 5.76
CA ILE A 35 -2.08 1.02 6.98
C ILE A 35 -2.70 0.26 8.15
N SER A 36 -1.91 -0.56 8.84
CA SER A 36 -2.36 -1.48 9.90
C SER A 36 -3.03 -0.77 11.07
N GLU A 37 -2.56 0.44 11.39
CA GLU A 37 -3.00 1.25 12.51
C GLU A 37 -4.37 1.91 12.26
N GLY A 38 -4.92 1.76 11.05
CA GLY A 38 -6.25 2.25 10.69
C GLY A 38 -6.22 3.64 10.06
N ARG A 39 -7.24 4.45 10.38
CA ARG A 39 -7.44 5.78 9.78
C ARG A 39 -6.88 6.92 10.61
N GLU A 40 -6.87 6.75 11.93
CA GLU A 40 -6.41 7.75 12.89
C GLU A 40 -5.60 7.08 13.99
N LEU A 41 -4.49 7.69 14.37
CA LEU A 41 -3.63 7.23 15.46
C LEU A 41 -3.39 8.39 16.44
N TYR A 42 -3.62 8.13 17.72
CA TYR A 42 -3.35 9.08 18.80
C TYR A 42 -2.21 8.53 19.66
N LEU A 43 -1.21 9.35 19.92
CA LEU A 43 -0.09 8.99 20.81
C LEU A 43 0.40 10.21 21.59
N ASP A 44 1.07 9.96 22.71
CA ASP A 44 1.66 11.03 23.51
C ASP A 44 3.04 11.43 22.98
N ARG A 45 3.45 12.66 23.28
CA ARG A 45 4.80 13.13 23.01
C ARG A 45 5.82 12.20 23.68
N GLY A 46 6.82 11.80 22.89
CA GLY A 46 7.89 10.90 23.32
C GLY A 46 7.57 9.41 23.15
N SER A 47 6.33 9.05 22.79
CA SER A 47 5.99 7.69 22.38
C SER A 47 6.59 7.35 21.01
N THR A 48 6.70 6.06 20.73
CA THR A 48 7.10 5.53 19.43
C THR A 48 5.94 5.59 18.45
N LEU A 49 6.12 6.32 17.36
CA LEU A 49 5.25 6.24 16.18
C LEU A 49 5.72 5.06 15.32
N SER A 50 4.83 4.11 15.05
CA SER A 50 5.09 2.97 14.17
C SER A 50 3.89 2.80 13.25
N LEU A 51 4.11 2.94 11.94
CA LEU A 51 3.08 2.80 10.90
C LEU A 51 3.46 1.68 9.95
N THR A 52 2.57 0.73 9.71
CA THR A 52 2.84 -0.41 8.81
C THR A 52 1.93 -0.39 7.61
N CYS A 53 2.50 -0.18 6.43
CA CYS A 53 1.80 -0.22 5.15
C CYS A 53 1.93 -1.60 4.51
N ASN A 54 0.79 -2.25 4.27
CA ASN A 54 0.71 -3.56 3.63
C ASN A 54 0.21 -3.41 2.20
N VAL A 55 0.82 -4.12 1.26
CA VAL A 55 0.42 -4.12 -0.16
C VAL A 55 -0.34 -5.40 -0.48
N HIS A 56 -1.50 -5.26 -1.13
CA HIS A 56 -2.42 -6.34 -1.44
C HIS A 56 -2.70 -6.43 -2.93
N ASN A 57 -3.14 -7.60 -3.38
CA ASN A 57 -3.63 -7.84 -4.74
C ASN A 57 -2.63 -7.48 -5.86
N THR A 58 -1.34 -7.62 -5.61
CA THR A 58 -0.27 -7.43 -6.59
C THR A 58 0.21 -8.76 -7.16
N LYS A 59 0.43 -8.82 -8.48
CA LYS A 59 1.03 -10.01 -9.13
C LYS A 59 2.54 -10.14 -8.87
N ASN A 60 3.22 -9.00 -8.81
CA ASN A 60 4.65 -8.88 -8.57
C ASN A 60 4.86 -7.96 -7.36
N PRO A 61 5.95 -8.10 -6.59
CA PRO A 61 6.26 -7.16 -5.52
C PRO A 61 6.46 -5.74 -6.07
N PRO A 62 6.18 -4.68 -5.29
CA PRO A 62 6.56 -3.33 -5.64
C PRO A 62 8.09 -3.22 -5.77
N GLU A 63 8.57 -2.29 -6.59
CA GLU A 63 10.01 -1.95 -6.62
C GLU A 63 10.41 -1.14 -5.38
N TYR A 64 9.49 -0.32 -4.87
CA TYR A 64 9.65 0.46 -3.66
C TYR A 64 8.28 0.77 -3.04
N ILE A 65 8.31 1.11 -1.75
CA ILE A 65 7.21 1.74 -1.01
C ILE A 65 7.78 3.03 -0.46
N SER A 66 7.10 4.15 -0.67
CA SER A 66 7.55 5.47 -0.19
C SER A 66 6.59 6.03 0.83
N TRP A 67 7.14 6.63 1.89
CA TRP A 67 6.37 7.32 2.92
C TRP A 67 6.44 8.83 2.76
N TYR A 68 5.28 9.45 2.88
CA TYR A 68 5.10 10.90 2.83
C TYR A 68 4.47 11.40 4.13
N HIS A 69 4.91 12.57 4.60
CA HIS A 69 4.24 13.35 5.64
C HIS A 69 3.74 14.64 4.99
N GLY A 70 2.42 14.77 4.87
CA GLY A 70 1.81 15.75 3.97
C GLY A 70 2.21 15.48 2.51
N ASN A 71 2.82 16.47 1.86
CA ASN A 71 3.25 16.40 0.45
C ASN A 71 4.76 16.17 0.30
N LYS A 72 5.46 15.84 1.37
CA LYS A 72 6.92 15.70 1.39
C LYS A 72 7.32 14.32 1.86
N VAL A 73 8.49 13.85 1.43
CA VAL A 73 9.01 12.55 1.84
C VAL A 73 9.31 12.57 3.34
N ALA A 74 8.73 11.64 4.10
CA ALA A 74 8.74 11.67 5.58
C ALA A 74 10.17 11.73 6.16
N ARG A 75 11.10 10.93 5.60
CA ARG A 75 12.52 10.89 6.03
C ARG A 75 13.27 12.22 5.88
N PHE A 76 12.82 13.10 4.99
CA PHE A 76 13.46 14.41 4.78
C PHE A 76 12.96 15.46 5.77
N GLU A 77 11.74 15.32 6.28
CA GLU A 77 11.22 16.17 7.35
C GLU A 77 11.72 15.71 8.73
N GLU A 78 11.85 14.40 8.94
CA GLU A 78 12.37 13.81 10.18
C GLU A 78 13.55 12.86 9.90
N PRO A 79 14.81 13.33 10.03
CA PRO A 79 15.99 12.49 9.81
C PRO A 79 16.10 11.28 10.75
N ASP A 80 15.45 11.35 11.93
CA ASP A 80 15.43 10.26 12.91
C ASP A 80 14.44 9.14 12.53
N MET A 81 13.58 9.35 11.52
CA MET A 81 12.67 8.32 11.02
C MET A 81 13.44 7.19 10.32
N ARG A 82 13.04 5.97 10.61
CA ARG A 82 13.57 4.76 9.99
C ARG A 82 12.48 4.05 9.22
N GLU A 83 12.85 3.48 8.09
CA GLU A 83 11.97 2.66 7.28
C GLU A 83 12.51 1.22 7.22
N LYS A 84 11.64 0.25 7.47
CA LYS A 84 11.92 -1.18 7.29
C LYS A 84 10.99 -1.73 6.22
N THR A 85 11.56 -2.10 5.08
CA THR A 85 10.79 -2.53 3.90
C THR A 85 11.08 -3.98 3.54
N VAL A 86 10.03 -4.73 3.25
CA VAL A 86 10.09 -6.13 2.80
C VAL A 86 9.30 -6.22 1.49
N LEU A 87 9.94 -6.68 0.42
CA LEU A 87 9.37 -6.78 -0.93
C LEU A 87 9.50 -8.21 -1.44
N LEU A 88 8.60 -9.09 -0.99
CA LEU A 88 8.56 -10.49 -1.43
C LEU A 88 7.31 -10.74 -2.28
N PRO A 89 7.31 -11.74 -3.18
CA PRO A 89 6.21 -12.01 -4.11
C PRO A 89 4.83 -12.15 -3.45
N ASN A 90 4.78 -12.72 -2.24
CA ASN A 90 3.52 -12.96 -1.51
C ASN A 90 3.29 -11.96 -0.37
N VAL A 91 4.33 -11.24 0.04
CA VAL A 91 4.32 -10.40 1.24
C VAL A 91 5.15 -9.15 0.96
N SER A 92 4.47 -8.03 0.77
CA SER A 92 5.12 -6.74 0.58
C SER A 92 4.58 -5.72 1.59
N TYR A 93 5.45 -5.18 2.43
CA TYR A 93 5.11 -4.17 3.42
C TYR A 93 6.29 -3.24 3.73
N SER A 94 5.97 -2.07 4.24
CA SER A 94 6.95 -1.11 4.78
C SER A 94 6.47 -0.59 6.13
N THR A 95 7.38 -0.53 7.09
CA THR A 95 7.13 0.03 8.42
C THR A 95 7.94 1.31 8.61
N LEU A 96 7.26 2.43 8.86
CA LEU A 96 7.85 3.71 9.24
C LEU A 96 7.88 3.83 10.77
N ILE A 97 9.05 4.14 11.33
CA ILE A 97 9.27 4.15 12.79
C ILE A 97 9.95 5.47 13.20
N LEU A 98 9.43 6.10 14.26
CA LEU A 98 10.04 7.22 14.96
C LEU A 98 9.96 6.99 16.47
N ASP A 99 11.10 6.79 17.14
CA ASP A 99 11.13 6.36 18.55
C ASP A 99 10.58 7.41 19.52
N LYS A 100 10.79 8.71 19.22
CA LYS A 100 10.41 9.84 20.08
C LYS A 100 9.61 10.86 19.31
N ALA A 101 8.31 10.62 19.18
CA ALA A 101 7.41 11.53 18.47
C ALA A 101 7.27 12.89 19.18
N LYS A 102 7.21 13.95 18.39
CA LYS A 102 7.01 15.34 18.82
C LYS A 102 5.68 15.85 18.26
N VAL A 103 5.15 16.92 18.85
CA VAL A 103 3.84 17.49 18.45
C VAL A 103 3.80 17.85 16.96
N HIS A 104 4.90 18.36 16.39
CA HIS A 104 5.00 18.71 14.97
C HIS A 104 5.03 17.48 14.03
N ASN A 105 5.21 16.27 14.54
CA ASN A 105 5.09 15.05 13.74
C ASN A 105 3.62 14.66 13.51
N SER A 106 2.67 15.38 14.11
CA SER A 106 1.25 15.23 13.78
C SER A 106 1.00 15.55 12.31
N GLY A 107 -0.01 14.92 11.70
CA GLY A 107 -0.40 15.17 10.32
C GLY A 107 -0.77 13.91 9.57
N THR A 108 -0.94 14.04 8.26
CA THR A 108 -1.28 12.93 7.38
C THR A 108 -0.02 12.23 6.91
N TYR A 109 0.06 10.93 7.16
CA TYR A 109 1.08 10.06 6.62
C TYR A 109 0.49 9.23 5.49
N THR A 110 1.17 9.20 4.34
CA THR A 110 0.74 8.44 3.18
C THR A 110 1.82 7.46 2.78
N CYS A 111 1.46 6.19 2.62
CA CYS A 111 2.31 5.21 1.97
C CYS A 111 1.92 5.05 0.50
N SER A 112 2.91 5.09 -0.38
CA SER A 112 2.75 5.01 -1.83
C SER A 112 3.67 3.92 -2.39
N PRO A 113 3.15 2.70 -2.64
CA PRO A 113 3.86 1.65 -3.37
C PRO A 113 3.97 1.98 -4.87
N SER A 114 4.99 1.46 -5.55
CA SER A 114 5.19 1.73 -6.99
C SER A 114 4.16 1.07 -7.93
N ASN A 115 3.43 0.06 -7.44
CA ASN A 115 2.49 -0.74 -8.24
C ASN A 115 1.11 -0.92 -7.60
N ALA A 116 0.78 -0.11 -6.59
CA ALA A 116 -0.51 -0.16 -5.90
C ALA A 116 -1.00 1.21 -5.47
N ASN A 117 -2.31 1.35 -5.29
CA ASN A 117 -2.90 2.58 -4.79
C ASN A 117 -2.38 2.95 -3.40
N GLU A 118 -2.22 4.24 -3.15
CA GLU A 118 -1.75 4.78 -1.87
C GLU A 118 -2.76 4.58 -0.73
N ALA A 119 -2.27 4.62 0.49
CA ALA A 119 -3.08 4.61 1.70
C ALA A 119 -2.57 5.67 2.68
N SER A 120 -3.49 6.32 3.38
CA SER A 120 -3.18 7.42 4.30
C SER A 120 -3.78 7.20 5.68
N ILE A 121 -3.06 7.69 6.70
CA ILE A 121 -3.47 7.72 8.09
C ILE A 121 -3.23 9.12 8.66
N ARG A 122 -4.09 9.57 9.56
CA ARG A 122 -3.90 10.83 10.29
C ARG A 122 -3.37 10.57 11.70
N VAL A 123 -2.22 11.14 12.01
CA VAL A 123 -1.53 10.97 13.29
C VAL A 123 -1.68 12.22 14.14
N HIS A 124 -2.00 12.03 15.42
CA HIS A 124 -2.17 13.06 16.43
C HIS A 124 -1.20 12.81 17.59
N VAL A 125 -0.20 13.67 17.73
CA VAL A 125 0.74 13.63 18.86
C VAL A 125 0.31 14.64 19.91
N LEU A 126 -0.11 14.15 21.08
CA LEU A 126 -0.63 14.94 22.18
C LEU A 126 0.53 15.47 23.04
N SER A 127 0.43 16.70 23.55
CA SER A 127 1.54 17.33 24.29
C SER A 127 1.77 16.75 25.68
N GLY A 128 0.80 16.03 26.24
CA GLY A 128 0.71 15.79 27.67
C GLY A 128 0.43 17.09 28.45
#